data_AF-A0A2E8WWA0-F1
#
_entry.id   AF-A0A2E8WWA0-F1
#
_cell.length_a   1.000
_cell.length_b   1.000
_cell.length_c   1.000
_cell.angle_alpha   90.00
_cell.angle_beta   90.00
_cell.angle_gamma   90.00
#
_symmetry.space_group_name_H-M   'P 1'
#
loop_
_entity.id
_entity.type
_entity.pdbx_description
1 polymer ?
#
loop_
_entity_poly.entity_id
_entity_poly.type
_entity_poly.pdbx_seq_one_letter_code
_entity_poly.pdbx_strand_id
1 'polypeptide(L)'
;MTHALSRFMFAATCWAAASAWIGCNSPSASGPSGTITGEIQGAKPGSSVVLRSFSRGNLVNVAEATLDSAGNFTLTPEKSLSLGHHQLVVSRTNPLVLITDSTEHVHVRASVTPRGNYLVGADIDGSPQSVEVAELYDVIMPITARLKDVERQGRSVDVTKRQEAKTLAAAMA
;
A
#
# COMPACT_ATOMS: atom_id res chain seq x y z
N MET A 1 43.04 1.94 -54.29
CA MET A 1 42.29 2.69 -55.34
C MET A 1 41.67 1.68 -56.28
N THR A 2 40.39 1.35 -56.08
CA THR A 2 39.49 0.81 -57.12
C THR A 2 38.06 0.88 -56.56
N HIS A 3 37.30 1.83 -57.08
CA HIS A 3 35.86 1.94 -56.90
C HIS A 3 35.16 0.86 -57.72
N ALA A 4 34.09 0.28 -57.18
CA ALA A 4 33.00 -0.26 -57.99
C ALA A 4 31.68 -0.05 -57.25
N LEU A 5 30.96 1.00 -57.66
CA LEU A 5 29.56 1.21 -57.37
C LEU A 5 28.73 0.14 -58.10
N SER A 6 27.77 -0.48 -57.41
CA SER A 6 26.65 -1.14 -58.06
C SER A 6 25.36 -0.73 -57.36
N ARG A 7 24.40 -0.35 -58.20
CA ARG A 7 23.16 0.35 -57.90
C ARG A 7 22.02 -0.65 -57.72
N PHE A 8 21.15 -0.35 -56.75
CA PHE A 8 19.70 -0.57 -56.75
C PHE A 8 19.17 -1.95 -57.20
N MET A 9 18.56 -2.68 -56.25
CA MET A 9 17.16 -3.10 -56.41
C MET A 9 16.45 -3.15 -55.05
N PHE A 10 15.34 -2.42 -55.01
CA PHE A 10 14.30 -2.49 -53.99
C PHE A 10 13.74 -3.91 -53.91
N ALA A 11 13.71 -4.48 -52.71
CA ALA A 11 12.78 -5.54 -52.35
C ALA A 11 12.26 -5.25 -50.93
N ALA A 12 11.23 -4.42 -50.88
CA ALA A 12 10.43 -4.17 -49.70
C ALA A 12 9.78 -5.49 -49.26
N THR A 13 10.41 -6.16 -48.31
CA THR A 13 9.79 -7.27 -47.58
C THR A 13 9.35 -6.69 -46.25
N CYS A 14 8.12 -6.15 -46.24
CA CYS A 14 7.39 -5.85 -45.02
C CYS A 14 7.18 -7.16 -44.27
N TRP A 15 8.11 -7.49 -43.37
CA TRP A 15 7.86 -8.52 -42.39
C TRP A 15 6.84 -7.96 -41.41
N ALA A 16 5.60 -8.43 -41.55
CA ALA A 16 4.54 -8.17 -40.60
C ALA A 16 4.99 -8.66 -39.22
N ALA A 17 5.45 -7.73 -38.39
CA ALA A 17 5.57 -7.95 -36.96
C ALA A 17 4.15 -8.18 -36.45
N ALA A 18 3.85 -9.45 -36.14
CA ALA A 18 2.62 -9.83 -35.47
C ALA A 18 2.49 -8.95 -34.22
N SER A 19 1.47 -8.11 -34.22
CA SER A 19 0.99 -7.39 -33.06
C SER A 19 0.53 -8.42 -32.02
N ALA A 20 1.47 -8.86 -31.19
CA ALA A 20 1.16 -9.50 -29.94
C ALA A 20 0.41 -8.44 -29.13
N TRP A 21 -0.90 -8.61 -29.05
CA TRP A 21 -1.72 -7.99 -28.05
C TRP A 21 -1.12 -8.36 -26.70
N ILE A 22 -0.34 -7.45 -26.13
CA ILE A 22 -0.02 -7.47 -24.72
C ILE A 22 -1.35 -7.14 -24.03
N GLY A 23 -2.21 -8.15 -23.93
CA GLY A 23 -3.25 -8.14 -22.93
C GLY A 23 -2.55 -8.05 -21.60
N CYS A 24 -2.86 -7.04 -20.79
CA CYS A 24 -2.47 -6.99 -19.39
C CYS A 24 -3.04 -8.22 -18.69
N ASN A 25 -2.30 -9.33 -18.73
CA ASN A 25 -2.53 -10.46 -17.86
C ASN A 25 -1.85 -10.10 -16.53
N SER A 26 -2.50 -9.25 -15.75
CA SER A 26 -2.11 -9.07 -14.34
C SER A 26 -2.08 -10.45 -13.71
N PRO A 27 -0.97 -10.88 -13.08
CA PRO A 27 -0.91 -12.19 -12.46
C PRO A 27 -2.02 -12.25 -11.41
N SER A 28 -3.05 -13.06 -11.66
CA SER A 28 -4.07 -13.31 -10.66
C SER A 28 -3.38 -13.94 -9.45
N ALA A 29 -3.58 -13.34 -8.27
CA ALA A 29 -3.06 -13.88 -7.02
C ALA A 29 -3.45 -15.36 -6.89
N SER A 30 -2.50 -16.28 -7.08
CA SER A 30 -2.75 -17.71 -6.94
C SER A 30 -2.55 -18.15 -5.49
N GLY A 31 -3.61 -18.63 -4.84
CA GLY A 31 -3.58 -19.10 -3.47
C GLY A 31 -4.95 -19.62 -3.02
N PRO A 32 -5.07 -20.21 -1.82
CA PRO A 32 -6.35 -20.73 -1.32
C PRO A 32 -7.37 -19.59 -1.11
N SER A 33 -8.61 -19.77 -1.55
CA SER A 33 -9.70 -18.82 -1.28
C SER A 33 -9.86 -18.56 0.22
N GLY A 34 -10.16 -17.30 0.56
CA GLY A 34 -10.31 -16.84 1.93
C GLY A 34 -9.01 -16.68 2.69
N THR A 35 -7.86 -16.71 2.01
CA THR A 35 -6.57 -16.38 2.60
C THR A 35 -6.05 -15.05 2.08
N ILE A 36 -5.29 -14.36 2.92
CA ILE A 36 -4.61 -13.11 2.57
C ILE A 36 -3.12 -13.36 2.74
N THR A 37 -2.38 -13.27 1.65
CA THR A 37 -0.93 -13.39 1.63
C THR A 37 -0.30 -12.05 1.27
N GLY A 38 0.99 -11.90 1.47
CA GLY A 38 1.65 -10.69 1.04
C GLY A 38 3.08 -10.55 1.51
N GLU A 39 3.67 -9.44 1.09
CA GLU A 39 5.03 -9.02 1.35
C GLU A 39 5.04 -7.56 1.80
N ILE A 40 5.63 -7.29 2.98
CA ILE A 40 5.71 -5.96 3.55
C ILE A 40 7.16 -5.53 3.69
N GLN A 41 7.53 -4.52 2.91
CA GLN A 41 8.85 -3.94 2.91
C GLN A 41 9.02 -2.89 4.01
N GLY A 42 10.24 -2.72 4.52
CA GLY A 42 10.59 -1.70 5.52
C GLY A 42 10.10 -1.97 6.95
N ALA A 43 9.34 -3.06 7.16
CA ALA A 43 8.99 -3.54 8.50
C ALA A 43 10.08 -4.50 9.03
N LYS A 44 10.17 -4.63 10.36
CA LYS A 44 11.12 -5.56 10.98
C LYS A 44 10.57 -7.00 10.87
N PRO A 45 11.42 -8.00 10.64
CA PRO A 45 11.04 -9.40 10.82
C PRO A 45 10.44 -9.63 12.22
N GLY A 46 9.40 -10.45 12.30
CA GLY A 46 8.62 -10.69 13.52
C GLY A 46 7.60 -9.60 13.86
N SER A 47 7.50 -8.52 13.08
CA SER A 47 6.41 -7.54 13.24
C SER A 47 5.03 -8.19 13.09
N SER A 48 4.07 -7.77 13.91
CA SER A 48 2.70 -8.27 13.88
C SER A 48 1.95 -7.81 12.63
N VAL A 49 1.23 -8.72 11.99
CA VAL A 49 0.28 -8.46 10.91
C VAL A 49 -1.10 -8.93 11.38
N VAL A 50 -2.05 -8.03 11.50
CA VAL A 50 -3.38 -8.33 12.05
C VAL A 50 -4.44 -7.97 11.03
N LEU A 51 -5.34 -8.91 10.73
CA LEU A 51 -6.54 -8.62 9.97
C LEU A 51 -7.68 -8.29 10.93
N ARG A 52 -8.35 -7.17 10.68
CA ARG A 52 -9.54 -6.75 11.41
C ARG A 52 -10.74 -6.67 10.48
N SER A 53 -11.89 -7.08 10.98
CA SER A 53 -13.16 -6.97 10.28
C SER A 53 -14.16 -6.20 11.12
N PHE A 54 -15.09 -5.51 10.46
CA PHE A 54 -16.15 -4.81 11.14
C PHE A 54 -17.27 -5.78 11.55
N SER A 55 -17.49 -5.92 12.85
CA SER A 55 -18.53 -6.78 13.42
C SER A 55 -19.28 -6.05 14.51
N ARG A 56 -20.61 -5.97 14.39
CA ARG A 56 -21.51 -5.37 15.40
C ARG A 56 -21.06 -3.97 15.86
N GLY A 57 -20.66 -3.11 14.92
CA GLY A 57 -20.26 -1.74 15.22
C GLY A 57 -18.80 -1.53 15.62
N ASN A 58 -18.01 -2.61 15.74
CA ASN A 58 -16.62 -2.55 16.21
C ASN A 58 -15.67 -3.28 15.26
N LEU A 59 -14.40 -2.84 15.21
CA LEU A 59 -13.34 -3.60 14.56
C LEU A 59 -12.84 -4.73 15.48
N VAL A 60 -12.88 -5.96 14.99
CA VAL A 60 -12.46 -7.16 15.73
C VAL A 60 -11.33 -7.84 14.96
N ASN A 61 -10.30 -8.29 15.65
CA ASN A 61 -9.24 -9.10 15.05
C ASN A 61 -9.83 -10.45 14.61
N VAL A 62 -9.63 -10.83 13.35
CA VAL A 62 -10.15 -12.06 12.75
C VAL A 62 -9.05 -13.02 12.27
N ALA A 63 -7.83 -12.51 12.11
CA ALA A 63 -6.62 -13.29 11.85
C ALA A 63 -5.38 -12.53 12.35
N GLU A 64 -4.32 -13.24 12.68
CA GLU A 64 -3.03 -12.68 13.06
C GLU A 64 -1.89 -13.53 12.50
N ALA A 65 -0.81 -12.87 12.11
CA ALA A 65 0.43 -13.47 11.63
C ALA A 65 1.61 -12.60 12.05
N THR A 66 2.82 -13.09 11.78
CA THR A 66 4.06 -12.32 11.92
C THR A 66 4.81 -12.30 10.60
N LEU A 67 5.55 -11.23 10.33
CA LEU A 67 6.42 -11.15 9.17
C LEU A 67 7.60 -12.11 9.32
N ASP A 68 7.93 -12.85 8.28
CA ASP A 68 9.15 -13.64 8.22
C ASP A 68 10.41 -12.75 7.96
N SER A 69 11.57 -13.37 7.76
CA SER A 69 12.83 -12.66 7.48
C SER A 69 12.85 -11.90 6.15
N ALA A 70 12.00 -12.29 5.21
CA ALA A 70 11.85 -11.65 3.91
C ALA A 70 10.68 -10.65 3.90
N GLY A 71 9.92 -10.53 4.99
CA GLY A 71 8.76 -9.65 5.09
C GLY A 71 7.47 -10.30 4.57
N ASN A 72 7.43 -11.61 4.35
CA ASN A 72 6.20 -12.29 3.93
C ASN A 72 5.29 -12.57 5.12
N PHE A 73 3.98 -12.64 4.84
CA PHE A 73 2.99 -13.14 5.78
C PHE A 73 1.92 -13.98 5.08
N THR A 74 1.20 -14.77 5.87
CA THR A 74 -0.01 -15.47 5.45
C THR A 74 -1.02 -15.40 6.58
N LEU A 75 -2.22 -14.95 6.25
CA LEU A 75 -3.36 -14.86 7.15
C LEU A 75 -4.46 -15.79 6.68
N THR A 76 -4.96 -16.59 7.61
CA THR A 76 -6.12 -17.48 7.40
C THR A 76 -7.14 -17.17 8.49
N PRO A 77 -8.18 -16.37 8.19
CA PRO A 77 -9.26 -16.08 9.14
C PRO A 77 -9.92 -17.36 9.66
N GLU A 78 -10.13 -17.44 10.97
CA GLU A 78 -10.81 -18.60 11.60
C GLU A 78 -12.27 -18.75 11.13
N LYS A 79 -12.90 -17.62 10.82
CA LYS A 79 -14.26 -17.54 10.31
C LYS A 79 -14.23 -16.96 8.91
N SER A 80 -15.04 -17.53 8.02
CA SER A 80 -15.28 -17.00 6.68
C SER A 80 -15.65 -15.52 6.74
N LEU A 81 -14.91 -14.72 5.99
CA LEU A 81 -15.18 -13.29 5.85
C LEU A 81 -16.41 -13.09 4.96
N SER A 82 -17.33 -12.24 5.40
CA SER A 82 -18.35 -11.68 4.53
C SER A 82 -17.77 -10.59 3.64
N LEU A 83 -18.33 -10.40 2.45
CA LEU A 83 -17.98 -9.29 1.58
C LEU A 83 -18.18 -7.96 2.30
N GLY A 84 -17.12 -7.19 2.39
CA GLY A 84 -17.15 -5.90 3.07
C GLY A 84 -15.76 -5.36 3.39
N HIS A 85 -15.75 -4.37 4.27
CA HIS A 85 -14.55 -3.63 4.65
C HIS A 85 -13.78 -4.37 5.74
N HIS A 86 -12.51 -4.61 5.47
CA HIS A 86 -11.54 -5.18 6.39
C HIS A 86 -10.30 -4.28 6.44
N GLN A 87 -9.51 -4.42 7.50
CA GLN A 87 -8.33 -3.63 7.74
C GLN A 87 -7.15 -4.54 8.05
N LEU A 88 -6.15 -4.54 7.17
CA LEU A 88 -4.84 -5.13 7.43
C LEU A 88 -4.01 -4.12 8.22
N VAL A 89 -3.47 -4.50 9.37
CA VAL A 89 -2.68 -3.61 10.22
C VAL A 89 -1.31 -4.23 10.49
N VAL A 90 -0.25 -3.55 10.02
CA VAL A 90 1.13 -3.96 10.26
C VAL A 90 1.75 -3.13 11.38
N SER A 91 2.43 -3.80 12.31
CA SER A 91 3.09 -3.18 13.48
C SER A 91 2.15 -2.27 14.29
N ARG A 92 0.85 -2.58 14.32
CA ARG A 92 -0.23 -1.85 15.01
C ARG A 92 -0.56 -0.45 14.49
N THR A 93 0.32 0.19 13.72
CA THR A 93 0.19 1.60 13.33
C THR A 93 0.05 1.83 11.83
N ASN A 94 0.26 0.80 11.00
CA ASN A 94 0.24 0.93 9.54
C ASN A 94 -0.96 0.15 8.96
N PRO A 95 -2.15 0.78 8.89
CA PRO A 95 -3.30 0.17 8.27
C PRO A 95 -3.25 0.22 6.74
N LEU A 96 -3.92 -0.76 6.13
CA LEU A 96 -4.36 -0.81 4.73
C LEU A 96 -5.80 -1.33 4.71
N VAL A 97 -6.65 -0.72 3.89
CA VAL A 97 -8.06 -1.11 3.74
C VAL A 97 -8.19 -2.15 2.64
N LEU A 98 -8.95 -3.20 2.90
CA LEU A 98 -9.29 -4.25 1.94
C LEU A 98 -10.82 -4.38 1.85
N ILE A 99 -11.35 -4.51 0.65
CA ILE A 99 -12.75 -4.87 0.41
C ILE A 99 -12.76 -6.27 -0.20
N THR A 100 -13.01 -7.29 0.62
CA THR A 100 -12.84 -8.71 0.26
C THR A 100 -13.80 -9.63 1.01
N ASP A 101 -13.91 -10.89 0.59
CA ASP A 101 -14.64 -11.97 1.25
C ASP A 101 -13.85 -13.29 1.22
N SER A 102 -14.44 -14.38 1.73
CA SER A 102 -13.76 -15.68 1.73
C SER A 102 -13.71 -16.42 0.39
N THR A 103 -14.28 -15.87 -0.69
CA THR A 103 -14.33 -16.52 -2.01
C THR A 103 -13.07 -16.25 -2.83
N GLU A 104 -12.38 -15.14 -2.56
CA GLU A 104 -11.16 -14.73 -3.24
C GLU A 104 -9.89 -14.99 -2.43
N HIS A 105 -8.75 -15.05 -3.11
CA HIS A 105 -7.44 -15.01 -2.50
C HIS A 105 -6.84 -13.64 -2.77
N VAL A 106 -6.40 -12.95 -1.70
CA VAL A 106 -5.84 -11.60 -1.82
C VAL A 106 -4.34 -11.67 -1.58
N HIS A 107 -3.56 -11.08 -2.48
CA HIS A 107 -2.13 -10.92 -2.29
C HIS A 107 -1.76 -9.44 -2.24
N VAL A 108 -1.07 -9.03 -1.17
CA VAL A 108 -0.75 -7.63 -0.87
C VAL A 108 0.76 -7.40 -0.88
N ARG A 109 1.22 -6.46 -1.70
CA ARG A 109 2.59 -5.93 -1.64
C ARG A 109 2.52 -4.47 -1.21
N ALA A 110 3.22 -4.11 -0.14
CA ALA A 110 3.22 -2.73 0.34
C ALA A 110 4.48 -2.41 1.15
N SER A 111 4.68 -1.13 1.48
CA SER A 111 5.84 -0.68 2.26
C SER A 111 5.44 0.08 3.52
N VAL A 112 6.19 -0.11 4.59
CA VAL A 112 6.18 0.75 5.78
C VAL A 112 7.22 1.84 5.62
N THR A 113 6.85 3.08 5.93
CA THR A 113 7.80 4.20 5.99
C THR A 113 8.16 4.53 7.45
N PRO A 114 9.39 5.00 7.75
CA PRO A 114 9.83 5.25 9.13
C PRO A 114 8.98 6.24 9.94
N ARG A 115 8.31 7.17 9.25
CA ARG A 115 7.40 8.16 9.85
C ARG A 115 5.93 7.91 9.48
N GLY A 116 5.66 6.87 8.71
CA GLY A 116 4.34 6.54 8.23
C GLY A 116 3.43 6.03 9.34
N ASN A 117 2.15 6.32 9.19
CA ASN A 117 1.06 5.77 9.99
C ASN A 117 0.04 5.05 9.10
N TYR A 118 0.53 4.52 7.97
CA TYR A 118 -0.19 3.78 6.93
C TYR A 118 0.82 3.08 6.01
N LEU A 119 0.35 2.05 5.32
CA LEU A 119 1.13 1.38 4.27
C LEU A 119 1.10 2.21 2.98
N VAL A 120 2.24 2.31 2.30
CA VAL A 120 2.38 3.08 1.05
C VAL A 120 2.66 2.16 -0.13
N GLY A 121 2.23 2.58 -1.32
CA GLY A 121 2.49 1.87 -2.57
C GLY A 121 1.89 0.47 -2.53
N ALA A 122 0.63 0.39 -2.12
CA ALA A 122 -0.07 -0.86 -2.00
C ALA A 122 -0.44 -1.39 -3.40
N ASP A 123 0.12 -2.53 -3.74
CA ASP A 123 -0.17 -3.29 -4.94
C ASP A 123 -0.92 -4.56 -4.52
N ILE A 124 -2.17 -4.68 -4.98
CA ILE A 124 -3.12 -5.69 -4.50
C ILE A 124 -3.59 -6.53 -5.67
N ASP A 125 -3.43 -7.84 -5.57
CA ASP A 125 -3.93 -8.80 -6.54
C ASP A 125 -5.10 -9.61 -5.95
N GLY A 126 -6.02 -10.04 -6.83
CA GLY A 126 -7.09 -10.97 -6.48
C GLY A 126 -8.33 -10.35 -5.83
N SER A 127 -8.32 -9.03 -5.57
CA SER A 127 -9.46 -8.29 -5.01
C SER A 127 -9.67 -6.95 -5.74
N PRO A 128 -10.49 -6.91 -6.81
CA PRO A 128 -10.66 -5.70 -7.63
C PRO A 128 -11.15 -4.48 -6.84
N GLN A 129 -12.04 -4.69 -5.87
CA GLN A 129 -12.57 -3.61 -5.03
C GLN A 129 -11.50 -3.04 -4.09
N SER A 130 -10.57 -3.88 -3.62
CA SER A 130 -9.44 -3.42 -2.82
C SER A 130 -8.45 -2.59 -3.64
N VAL A 131 -8.27 -2.90 -4.92
CA VAL A 131 -7.40 -2.14 -5.84
C VAL A 131 -7.91 -0.70 -5.98
N GLU A 132 -9.20 -0.52 -6.28
CA GLU A 132 -9.80 0.82 -6.43
C GLU A 132 -9.64 1.66 -5.15
N VAL A 133 -9.81 1.04 -3.98
CA VAL A 133 -9.62 1.72 -2.69
C VAL A 133 -8.16 2.06 -2.45
N ALA A 134 -7.22 1.16 -2.77
CA ALA A 134 -5.79 1.41 -2.59
C ALA A 134 -5.32 2.61 -3.43
N GLU A 135 -5.74 2.70 -4.70
CA GLU A 135 -5.42 3.82 -5.59
C GLU A 135 -5.92 5.17 -5.03
N LEU A 136 -7.15 5.19 -4.49
CA LEU A 136 -7.67 6.38 -3.83
C LEU A 136 -6.84 6.72 -2.58
N TYR A 137 -6.48 5.73 -1.77
CA TYR A 137 -5.76 5.93 -0.52
C TYR A 137 -4.34 6.47 -0.74
N ASP A 138 -3.67 6.03 -1.79
CA ASP A 138 -2.35 6.52 -2.18
C ASP A 138 -2.35 8.03 -2.48
N VAL A 139 -3.48 8.58 -2.96
CA VAL A 139 -3.64 10.03 -3.19
C VAL A 139 -3.96 10.79 -1.91
N ILE A 140 -4.91 10.29 -1.10
CA ILE A 140 -5.43 11.05 0.06
C ILE A 140 -4.45 11.05 1.25
N MET A 141 -3.77 9.94 1.51
CA MET A 141 -3.00 9.77 2.74
C MET A 141 -1.79 10.71 2.85
N PRO A 142 -1.03 10.99 1.76
CA PRO A 142 0.01 12.03 1.78
C PRO A 142 -0.53 13.42 2.10
N ILE A 143 -1.73 13.77 1.61
CA ILE A 143 -2.37 15.05 1.89
C ILE A 143 -2.76 15.13 3.37
N THR A 144 -3.37 14.07 3.91
CA THR A 144 -3.71 13.99 5.33
C THR A 144 -2.47 14.08 6.22
N ALA A 145 -1.37 13.42 5.84
CA ALA A 145 -0.10 13.50 6.56
C ALA A 145 0.45 14.94 6.59
N ARG A 146 0.49 15.61 5.42
CA ARG A 146 0.92 17.01 5.31
C ARG A 146 0.06 17.94 6.16
N LEU A 147 -1.26 17.77 6.14
CA LEU A 147 -2.18 18.59 6.94
C LEU A 147 -1.90 18.44 8.44
N LYS A 148 -1.73 17.20 8.91
CA LYS A 148 -1.41 16.90 10.31
C LYS A 148 -0.07 17.50 10.75
N ASP A 149 0.93 17.51 9.87
CA ASP A 149 2.22 18.14 10.15
C ASP A 149 2.10 19.66 10.26
N VAL A 150 1.33 20.30 9.39
CA VAL A 150 1.04 21.75 9.46
C VAL A 150 0.32 22.11 10.75
N GLU A 151 -0.68 21.33 11.16
CA GLU A 151 -1.37 21.54 12.44
C GLU A 151 -0.42 21.43 13.64
N ARG A 152 0.49 20.44 13.63
CA ARG A 152 1.49 20.28 14.69
C ARG A 152 2.44 21.47 14.74
N GLN A 153 2.90 21.95 13.59
CA GLN A 153 3.75 23.13 13.49
C GLN A 153 3.04 24.37 14.04
N GLY A 154 1.79 24.62 13.65
CA GLY A 154 0.98 25.73 14.17
C GLY A 154 0.86 25.69 15.69
N ARG A 155 0.51 24.54 16.26
CA ARG A 155 0.45 24.35 17.72
C ARG A 155 1.79 24.62 18.42
N SER A 156 2.90 24.21 17.81
CA SER A 156 4.23 24.44 18.38
C SER A 156 4.59 25.93 18.43
N VAL A 157 4.25 26.68 17.39
CA VAL A 157 4.47 28.14 17.33
C VAL A 157 3.65 28.86 18.41
N ASP A 158 2.40 28.45 18.62
CA ASP A 158 1.54 29.03 19.65
C ASP A 158 2.08 28.79 21.07
N VAL A 159 2.64 27.60 21.33
CA VAL A 159 3.29 27.29 22.62
C VAL A 159 4.52 28.15 22.84
N THR A 160 5.37 28.31 21.82
CA THR A 160 6.57 29.16 21.90
C THR A 160 6.22 30.61 22.20
N LYS A 161 5.26 31.20 21.46
CA LYS A 161 4.80 32.58 21.69
C LYS A 161 4.25 32.78 23.09
N ARG A 162 3.49 31.81 23.62
CA ARG A 162 2.99 31.86 25.00
C ARG A 162 4.13 31.82 26.02
N GLN A 163 5.16 31.03 25.76
CA GLN A 163 6.32 30.95 26.65
C GLN A 163 7.12 32.25 26.64
N GLU A 164 7.35 32.84 25.46
CA GLU A 164 8.01 34.14 25.30
C GLU A 164 7.24 35.24 26.06
N ALA A 165 5.91 35.31 25.88
CA ALA A 165 5.07 36.27 26.59
C ALA A 165 5.15 36.12 28.12
N LYS A 166 5.16 34.88 28.64
CA LYS A 166 5.35 34.61 30.06
C LYS A 166 6.72 35.06 30.56
N THR A 167 7.78 34.79 29.82
CA THR A 167 9.13 35.22 30.19
C THR A 167 9.27 36.73 30.20
N LEU A 168 8.63 37.42 29.24
CA LEU A 168 8.64 38.88 29.18
C LEU A 168 7.87 39.49 30.35
N ALA A 169 6.69 38.95 30.67
CA ALA A 169 5.91 39.38 31.82
C ALA A 169 6.66 39.17 33.15
N ALA A 170 7.39 38.05 33.30
CA ALA A 170 8.20 37.78 34.48
C ALA A 170 9.42 38.71 34.61
N ALA A 171 9.99 39.18 33.50
CA ALA A 171 11.10 40.14 33.52
C ALA A 171 10.66 41.58 33.83
N MET A 172 9.36 41.87 33.72
CA MET A 172 8.78 43.19 33.99
C MET A 172 8.16 43.33 35.40
N ALA A 173 8.12 42.23 36.17
CA ALA A 173 7.60 42.18 37.55
C ALA A 173 8.76 42.24 38.56
#